data_AF-A0A1S8KRM4-F1
#
_entry.id   AF-A0A1S8KRM4-F1
#
_cell.length_a   1.000
_cell.length_b   1.000
_cell.length_c   1.000
_cell.angle_alpha   90.00
_cell.angle_beta   90.00
_cell.angle_gamma   90.00
#
_symmetry.space_group_name_H-M   'P 1'
#
loop_
_entity.id
_entity.type
_entity.pdbx_description
1 polymer ?
#
loop_
_entity_poly.entity_id
_entity_poly.type
_entity_poly.pdbx_seq_one_letter_code
_entity_poly.pdbx_strand_id
1 'polypeptide(L)'
;MKQLDLEALLGYINPSTLSYQEWLNVGMALKEEGYTASVWDQWSRQDSRYRDGEPYRKWDTFQDSGITGATITQMAKENGWQSKRSEHSGALDWNSSISSELQVVDSAWVEDKEVYEPSNWQPHEQIIRYLNTLFDSNDYIGYVTETWATEDGKLLPKKGSIPKQPVNSSKN
;
A
#
# COMPACT_ATOMS: atom_id res chain seq x y z
N MET A 1 -5.73 6.43 -13.32
CA MET A 1 -5.63 5.17 -12.54
C MET A 1 -6.54 4.14 -13.19
N LYS A 2 -6.06 2.94 -13.52
CA LYS A 2 -6.94 1.87 -14.03
C LYS A 2 -7.74 1.33 -12.83
N GLN A 3 -9.01 1.67 -12.78
CA GLN A 3 -9.95 1.13 -11.79
C GLN A 3 -10.00 -0.39 -11.99
N LEU A 4 -9.77 -1.16 -10.93
CA LEU A 4 -9.94 -2.62 -10.98
C LEU A 4 -11.40 -2.92 -11.28
N ASP A 5 -11.64 -3.76 -12.28
CA ASP A 5 -12.98 -4.19 -12.66
C ASP A 5 -13.49 -5.19 -11.61
N LEU A 6 -14.33 -4.71 -10.68
CA LEU A 6 -14.85 -5.52 -9.58
C LEU A 6 -15.80 -6.60 -10.09
N GLU A 7 -16.49 -6.39 -11.21
CA GLU A 7 -17.36 -7.41 -11.82
C GLU A 7 -16.55 -8.64 -12.24
N ALA A 8 -15.36 -8.42 -12.82
CA ALA A 8 -14.45 -9.51 -13.16
C ALA A 8 -13.97 -10.28 -11.92
N LEU A 9 -13.76 -9.58 -10.78
CA LEU A 9 -13.36 -10.21 -9.52
C LEU A 9 -14.48 -11.04 -8.88
N LEU A 10 -15.72 -10.58 -8.98
CA LEU A 10 -16.89 -11.32 -8.49
C LEU A 10 -17.01 -12.70 -9.16
N GLY A 11 -16.54 -12.85 -10.40
CA GLY A 11 -16.49 -14.14 -11.09
C GLY A 11 -15.60 -15.19 -10.42
N TYR A 12 -14.64 -14.77 -9.59
CA TYR A 12 -13.77 -15.66 -8.81
C TYR A 12 -14.33 -15.98 -7.42
N ILE A 13 -15.39 -15.29 -6.99
CA ILE A 13 -15.97 -15.45 -5.65
C ILE A 13 -17.31 -16.15 -5.78
N ASN A 14 -17.42 -17.36 -5.21
CA ASN A 14 -18.69 -18.07 -5.16
C ASN A 14 -19.53 -17.57 -3.97
N PRO A 15 -20.73 -17.00 -4.18
CA PRO A 15 -21.55 -16.52 -3.07
C PRO A 15 -22.02 -17.64 -2.14
N SER A 16 -22.14 -18.88 -2.63
CA SER A 16 -22.54 -20.05 -1.84
C SER A 16 -21.51 -20.44 -0.78
N THR A 17 -20.22 -20.11 -0.98
CA THR A 17 -19.14 -20.44 -0.04
C THR A 17 -18.96 -19.38 1.04
N LEU A 18 -19.61 -18.23 0.90
CA LEU A 18 -19.50 -17.11 1.84
C LEU A 18 -20.48 -17.23 3.01
N SER A 19 -20.09 -16.65 4.14
CA SER A 19 -20.99 -16.37 5.25
C SER A 19 -21.92 -15.19 4.92
N TYR A 20 -23.00 -15.05 5.69
CA TYR A 20 -23.95 -13.94 5.53
C TYR A 20 -23.28 -12.57 5.70
N GLN A 21 -22.32 -12.45 6.62
CA GLN A 21 -21.59 -11.18 6.84
C GLN A 21 -20.67 -10.86 5.66
N GLU A 22 -19.96 -11.84 5.12
CA GLU A 22 -19.11 -11.64 3.94
C GLU A 22 -19.94 -11.27 2.71
N TRP A 23 -21.11 -11.90 2.54
CA TRP A 23 -22.06 -11.54 1.49
C TRP A 23 -22.53 -10.08 1.60
N LEU A 24 -22.83 -9.59 2.82
CA LEU A 24 -23.15 -8.18 3.05
C LEU A 24 -21.94 -7.27 2.79
N ASN A 25 -20.73 -7.70 3.16
CA ASN A 25 -19.50 -6.94 2.92
C ASN A 25 -19.24 -6.74 1.41
N VAL A 26 -19.51 -7.74 0.57
CA VAL A 26 -19.44 -7.60 -0.89
C VAL A 26 -20.43 -6.54 -1.38
N GLY A 27 -21.67 -6.55 -0.88
CA GLY A 27 -22.68 -5.55 -1.22
C GLY A 27 -22.29 -4.13 -0.81
N MET A 28 -21.72 -3.96 0.40
CA MET A 28 -21.22 -2.68 0.88
C MET A 28 -20.03 -2.17 0.05
N ALA A 29 -19.07 -3.05 -0.26
CA ALA A 29 -17.91 -2.71 -1.10
C ALA A 29 -18.33 -2.24 -2.51
N LEU A 30 -19.31 -2.91 -3.13
CA LEU A 30 -19.83 -2.51 -4.44
C LEU A 30 -20.50 -1.13 -4.40
N LYS A 31 -21.24 -0.84 -3.32
CA LYS A 31 -21.93 0.45 -3.14
C LYS A 31 -20.95 1.60 -2.98
N GLU A 32 -19.90 1.38 -2.19
CA GLU A 32 -18.81 2.35 -1.97
C GLU A 32 -18.09 2.70 -3.29
N GLU A 33 -17.87 1.69 -4.13
CA GLU A 33 -17.18 1.83 -5.42
C GLU A 33 -18.09 2.36 -6.54
N GLY A 34 -19.35 2.70 -6.22
CA GLY A 34 -20.30 3.31 -7.15
C GLY A 34 -21.04 2.35 -8.08
N TYR A 35 -21.00 1.05 -7.82
CA TYR A 35 -21.78 0.06 -8.57
C TYR A 35 -23.25 0.09 -8.17
N THR A 36 -24.11 -0.47 -9.03
CA THR A 36 -25.56 -0.57 -8.77
C THR A 36 -25.91 -1.88 -8.07
N ALA A 37 -27.03 -1.87 -7.32
CA ALA A 37 -27.58 -3.05 -6.68
C ALA A 37 -27.83 -4.23 -7.64
N SER A 38 -28.03 -3.95 -8.93
CA SER A 38 -28.25 -4.96 -9.96
C SER A 38 -27.05 -5.90 -10.15
N VAL A 39 -25.82 -5.38 -10.03
CA VAL A 39 -24.59 -6.18 -10.15
C VAL A 39 -24.51 -7.18 -9.00
N TRP A 40 -24.77 -6.70 -7.78
CA TRP A 40 -24.79 -7.53 -6.59
C TRP A 40 -25.94 -8.55 -6.61
N ASP A 41 -27.13 -8.18 -7.10
CA ASP A 41 -28.26 -9.09 -7.28
C ASP A 41 -27.91 -10.22 -8.26
N GLN A 42 -27.37 -9.87 -9.43
CA GLN A 42 -27.01 -10.84 -10.47
C GLN A 42 -25.96 -11.83 -9.98
N TRP A 43 -24.94 -11.37 -9.25
CA TRP A 43 -23.95 -12.24 -8.63
C TRP A 43 -24.57 -13.11 -7.52
N SER A 44 -25.42 -12.53 -6.66
CA SER A 44 -26.05 -13.25 -5.55
C SER A 44 -26.99 -14.39 -6.00
N ARG A 45 -27.56 -14.32 -7.21
CA ARG A 45 -28.41 -15.38 -7.79
C ARG A 45 -27.71 -16.73 -7.92
N GLN A 46 -26.37 -16.75 -7.89
CA GLN A 46 -25.60 -17.98 -7.93
C GLN A 46 -25.60 -18.73 -6.58
N ASP A 47 -26.08 -18.11 -5.49
CA ASP A 47 -26.26 -18.78 -4.20
C ASP A 47 -27.57 -19.55 -4.15
N SER A 48 -27.50 -20.81 -3.73
CA SER A 48 -28.69 -21.63 -3.41
C SER A 48 -29.59 -21.05 -2.31
N ARG A 49 -29.06 -20.16 -1.45
CA ARG A 49 -29.78 -19.47 -0.37
C ARG A 49 -30.44 -18.16 -0.84
N TYR A 50 -30.25 -17.79 -2.10
CA TYR A 50 -30.78 -16.57 -2.68
C TYR A 50 -32.30 -16.49 -2.56
N ARG A 51 -32.81 -15.30 -2.25
CA ARG A 51 -34.23 -14.97 -2.24
C ARG A 51 -34.47 -13.73 -3.08
N ASP A 52 -35.43 -13.82 -3.99
CA ASP A 52 -35.81 -12.70 -4.86
C ASP A 52 -36.11 -11.44 -4.03
N GLY A 53 -35.46 -10.33 -4.37
CA GLY A 53 -35.67 -9.03 -3.73
C GLY A 53 -34.97 -8.82 -2.38
N GLU A 54 -34.32 -9.84 -1.81
CA GLU A 54 -33.52 -9.68 -0.59
C GLU A 54 -32.30 -8.76 -0.77
N PRO A 55 -31.52 -8.85 -1.87
CA PRO A 55 -30.36 -7.97 -2.08
C PRO A 55 -30.79 -6.50 -2.19
N TYR A 56 -31.82 -6.18 -2.97
CA TYR A 56 -32.32 -4.81 -3.09
C TYR A 56 -32.75 -4.22 -1.74
N ARG A 57 -33.45 -4.99 -0.92
CA ARG A 57 -33.86 -4.54 0.42
C ARG A 57 -32.66 -4.27 1.32
N LYS A 58 -31.58 -5.05 1.19
CA LYS A 58 -30.35 -4.88 1.98
C LYS A 58 -29.48 -3.74 1.47
N TRP A 59 -29.46 -3.52 0.17
CA TRP A 59 -28.72 -2.45 -0.48
C TRP A 59 -29.06 -1.07 0.09
N ASP A 60 -30.35 -0.82 0.33
CA ASP A 60 -30.83 0.43 0.90
C ASP A 60 -30.44 0.61 2.37
N THR A 61 -30.19 -0.49 3.09
CA THR A 61 -29.75 -0.43 4.50
C THR A 61 -28.26 -0.18 4.67
N PHE A 62 -27.47 -0.32 3.61
CA PHE A 62 -26.03 -0.06 3.67
C PHE A 62 -25.74 1.43 3.86
N GLN A 63 -24.95 1.72 4.87
CA GLN A 63 -24.40 3.04 5.19
C GLN A 63 -22.87 2.97 5.03
N ASP A 64 -22.20 4.12 4.97
CA ASP A 64 -20.75 4.21 4.90
C ASP A 64 -20.11 3.43 6.05
N SER A 65 -19.59 2.25 5.73
CA SER A 65 -19.02 1.29 6.69
C SER A 65 -17.49 1.20 6.57
N GLY A 66 -16.88 2.01 5.69
CA GLY A 66 -15.44 1.97 5.39
C GLY A 66 -15.01 0.71 4.63
N ILE A 67 -15.95 -0.11 4.16
CA ILE A 67 -15.68 -1.30 3.36
C ILE A 67 -15.57 -0.89 1.88
N THR A 68 -14.39 -1.07 1.30
CA THR A 68 -14.06 -0.66 -0.08
C THR A 68 -13.89 -1.87 -1.00
N GLY A 69 -13.68 -1.64 -2.30
CA GLY A 69 -13.37 -2.69 -3.29
C GLY A 69 -12.12 -3.53 -2.95
N ALA A 70 -11.29 -3.08 -2.01
CA ALA A 70 -10.18 -3.86 -1.45
C ALA A 70 -10.64 -5.19 -0.83
N THR A 71 -11.81 -5.21 -0.17
CA THR A 71 -12.37 -6.43 0.43
C THR A 71 -12.73 -7.47 -0.65
N ILE A 72 -13.34 -7.06 -1.75
CA ILE A 72 -13.64 -7.94 -2.89
C ILE A 72 -12.34 -8.46 -3.51
N THR A 73 -11.34 -7.60 -3.67
CA THR A 73 -10.02 -7.97 -4.19
C THR A 73 -9.33 -9.01 -3.31
N GLN A 74 -9.42 -8.87 -1.99
CA GLN A 74 -8.90 -9.85 -1.04
C GLN A 74 -9.63 -11.19 -1.15
N MET A 75 -10.97 -11.18 -1.14
CA MET A 75 -11.78 -12.40 -1.28
C MET A 75 -11.52 -13.14 -2.60
N ALA A 76 -11.39 -12.39 -3.70
CA ALA A 76 -11.03 -12.98 -4.99
C ALA A 76 -9.64 -13.63 -4.93
N LYS A 77 -8.66 -12.98 -4.30
CA LYS A 77 -7.31 -13.51 -4.12
C LYS A 77 -7.29 -14.82 -3.33
N GLU A 78 -8.09 -14.91 -2.28
CA GLU A 78 -8.26 -16.14 -1.49
C GLU A 78 -8.89 -17.28 -2.30
N ASN A 79 -9.73 -16.96 -3.30
CA ASN A 79 -10.34 -17.93 -4.22
C ASN A 79 -9.50 -18.19 -5.50
N GLY A 80 -8.22 -17.83 -5.49
CA GLY A 80 -7.28 -18.15 -6.57
C GLY A 80 -7.17 -17.09 -7.66
N TRP A 81 -7.78 -15.91 -7.50
CA TRP A 81 -7.49 -14.77 -8.36
C TRP A 81 -6.06 -14.29 -8.13
N GLN A 82 -5.29 -14.20 -9.21
CA GLN A 82 -3.97 -13.60 -9.19
C GLN A 82 -4.05 -12.26 -9.92
N SER A 83 -3.67 -11.19 -9.23
CA SER A 83 -3.55 -9.90 -9.89
C SER A 83 -2.48 -10.00 -10.98
N LYS A 84 -2.62 -9.27 -12.10
CA LYS A 84 -1.49 -9.16 -13.07
C LYS A 84 -0.21 -8.62 -12.42
N ARG A 85 -0.32 -7.97 -11.24
CA ARG A 85 0.79 -7.53 -10.41
C ARG A 85 1.45 -8.66 -9.61
N SER A 86 0.77 -9.80 -9.41
CA SER A 86 1.27 -10.92 -8.59
C SER A 86 2.13 -11.94 -9.31
N GLU A 87 2.28 -11.87 -10.63
CA GLU A 87 3.42 -12.55 -11.28
C GLU A 87 4.77 -12.00 -10.78
N HIS A 88 4.73 -10.81 -10.14
CA HIS A 88 5.90 -10.04 -9.76
C HIS A 88 5.81 -9.44 -8.34
N SER A 89 4.81 -9.80 -7.53
CA SER A 89 4.63 -9.29 -6.16
C SER A 89 5.30 -10.15 -5.09
N GLY A 90 6.24 -11.01 -5.47
CA GLY A 90 7.13 -11.66 -4.53
C GLY A 90 8.23 -10.70 -4.10
N ALA A 91 8.74 -10.83 -2.87
CA ALA A 91 10.01 -10.21 -2.51
C ALA A 91 11.07 -10.74 -3.48
N LEU A 92 11.70 -9.84 -4.24
CA LEU A 92 12.79 -10.21 -5.15
C LEU A 92 13.95 -10.75 -4.31
N ASP A 93 14.42 -11.95 -4.62
CA ASP A 93 15.71 -12.43 -4.12
C ASP A 93 16.83 -11.55 -4.69
N TRP A 94 17.97 -11.45 -3.98
CA TRP A 94 19.13 -10.67 -4.42
C TRP A 94 19.66 -11.08 -5.80
N ASN A 95 19.42 -12.32 -6.22
CA ASN A 95 19.83 -12.83 -7.52
C ASN A 95 18.76 -12.69 -8.62
N SER A 96 17.64 -12.03 -8.31
CA SER A 96 16.55 -11.85 -9.29
C SER A 96 16.97 -10.82 -10.35
N SER A 97 16.72 -11.14 -11.62
CA SER A 97 16.93 -10.19 -12.72
C SER A 97 15.70 -9.31 -12.88
N ILE A 98 15.90 -7.99 -12.89
CA ILE A 98 14.82 -7.03 -13.15
C ILE A 98 14.50 -7.09 -14.65
N SER A 99 13.35 -7.65 -15.02
CA SER A 99 12.81 -7.52 -16.38
C SER A 99 12.08 -6.17 -16.53
N SER A 100 12.00 -5.67 -17.77
CA SER A 100 11.46 -4.34 -18.13
C SER A 100 9.99 -4.10 -17.78
N GLU A 101 9.28 -5.08 -17.23
CA GLU A 101 7.84 -5.03 -16.94
C GLU A 101 7.52 -4.90 -15.44
N LEU A 102 8.56 -4.77 -14.60
CA LEU A 102 8.43 -4.69 -13.14
C LEU A 102 8.24 -3.25 -12.66
N GLN A 103 7.00 -2.89 -12.28
CA GLN A 103 6.74 -1.70 -11.48
C GLN A 103 6.90 -2.04 -9.99
N VAL A 104 8.16 -2.06 -9.53
CA VAL A 104 8.57 -2.47 -8.16
C VAL A 104 8.12 -1.50 -7.08
N VAL A 105 7.64 -0.30 -7.44
CA VAL A 105 7.34 0.75 -6.47
C VAL A 105 5.84 1.00 -6.38
N ASP A 106 5.32 1.07 -5.16
CA ASP A 106 3.99 1.61 -4.92
C ASP A 106 4.00 3.10 -5.27
N SER A 107 3.19 3.51 -6.24
CA SER A 107 3.09 4.89 -6.70
C SER A 107 2.65 5.86 -5.60
N ALA A 108 2.05 5.38 -4.50
CA ALA A 108 1.71 6.21 -3.35
C ALA A 108 2.94 6.60 -2.49
N TRP A 109 4.05 5.87 -2.62
CA TRP A 109 5.32 6.10 -1.90
C TRP A 109 6.41 6.70 -2.80
N VAL A 110 6.11 6.96 -4.07
CA VAL A 110 7.00 7.68 -4.97
C VAL A 110 6.75 9.17 -4.78
N GLU A 111 7.61 9.83 -4.02
CA GLU A 111 7.73 11.29 -4.14
C GLU A 111 8.38 11.61 -5.49
N ASP A 112 7.77 12.52 -6.26
CA ASP A 112 8.20 12.94 -7.60
C ASP A 112 9.46 13.83 -7.58
N LYS A 113 10.39 13.52 -6.66
CA LYS A 113 11.60 14.28 -6.43
C LYS A 113 12.76 13.57 -7.10
N GLU A 114 12.96 13.88 -8.38
CA GLU A 114 14.05 13.31 -9.16
C GLU A 114 15.41 13.60 -8.52
N VAL A 115 16.11 12.54 -8.11
CA VAL A 115 17.48 12.63 -7.58
C VAL A 115 18.47 12.41 -8.72
N TYR A 116 18.92 13.51 -9.32
CA TYR A 116 20.01 13.49 -10.28
C TYR A 116 21.37 13.25 -9.63
N GLU A 117 22.19 12.39 -10.23
CA GLU A 117 23.60 12.26 -9.86
C GLU A 117 24.35 13.59 -10.07
N PRO A 118 25.17 14.04 -9.09
CA PRO A 118 25.88 15.29 -9.21
C PRO A 118 27.01 15.20 -10.24
N SER A 119 27.08 16.15 -11.17
CA SER A 119 28.19 16.22 -12.14
C SER A 119 29.55 16.51 -11.48
N ASN A 120 29.55 17.10 -10.29
CA ASN A 120 30.74 17.34 -9.47
C ASN A 120 30.45 16.93 -8.02
N TRP A 121 31.27 16.04 -7.47
CA TRP A 121 31.02 15.48 -6.14
C TRP A 121 31.48 16.44 -5.03
N GLN A 122 30.52 17.05 -4.33
CA GLN A 122 30.74 17.87 -3.14
C GLN A 122 30.16 17.16 -1.91
N PRO A 123 30.99 16.50 -1.07
CA PRO A 123 30.51 15.60 -0.02
C PRO A 123 29.50 16.23 0.95
N HIS A 124 29.75 17.47 1.36
CA HIS A 124 28.89 18.17 2.31
C HIS A 124 27.50 18.46 1.72
N GLU A 125 27.42 18.86 0.44
CA GLU A 125 26.15 19.10 -0.24
C GLU A 125 25.36 17.81 -0.44
N GLN A 126 26.04 16.69 -0.73
CA GLN A 126 25.37 15.40 -0.90
C GLN A 126 24.77 14.88 0.41
N ILE A 127 25.49 15.05 1.54
CA ILE A 127 24.96 14.71 2.86
C ILE A 127 23.73 15.55 3.19
N ILE A 128 23.78 16.86 2.91
CA ILE A 128 22.62 17.76 3.12
C ILE A 128 21.45 17.31 2.24
N ARG A 129 21.69 17.04 0.96
CA ARG A 129 20.65 16.59 0.01
C ARG A 129 20.03 15.26 0.44
N TYR A 130 20.85 14.31 0.86
CA TYR A 130 20.41 13.00 1.34
C TYR A 130 19.49 13.15 2.56
N LEU A 131 19.94 13.89 3.58
CA LEU A 131 19.13 14.14 4.78
C LEU A 131 17.81 14.85 4.44
N ASN A 132 17.82 15.80 3.50
CA ASN A 132 16.63 16.53 3.06
C ASN A 132 15.72 15.76 2.10
N THR A 133 16.13 14.58 1.67
CA THR A 133 15.32 13.70 0.83
C THR A 133 14.68 12.60 1.68
N LEU A 134 15.31 12.21 2.78
CA LEU A 134 14.78 11.17 3.67
C LEU A 134 13.92 11.70 4.83
N PHE A 135 14.13 12.94 5.27
CA PHE A 135 13.52 13.46 6.49
C PHE A 135 12.79 14.77 6.26
N ASP A 136 11.69 14.95 7.00
CA ASP A 136 10.88 16.16 6.98
C ASP A 136 11.47 17.25 7.87
N SER A 137 10.98 18.48 7.68
CA SER A 137 11.44 19.65 8.46
C SER A 137 11.10 19.61 9.94
N ASN A 138 10.25 18.68 10.36
CA ASN A 138 9.86 18.49 11.75
C ASN A 138 10.56 17.30 12.41
N ASP A 139 11.38 16.56 11.67
CA ASP A 139 12.08 15.38 12.19
C ASP A 139 13.33 15.78 12.98
N TYR A 140 13.54 15.06 14.09
CA TYR A 140 14.75 15.13 14.89
C TYR A 140 15.64 13.93 14.56
N ILE A 141 16.80 14.17 13.96
CA ILE A 141 17.79 13.13 13.68
C ILE A 141 18.91 13.16 14.71
N GLY A 142 19.31 11.97 15.20
CA GLY A 142 20.50 11.83 16.02
C GLY A 142 21.68 11.36 15.17
N TYR A 143 22.82 12.02 15.27
CA TYR A 143 24.05 11.58 14.60
C TYR A 143 25.22 11.49 15.59
N VAL A 144 26.17 10.61 15.30
CA VAL A 144 27.38 10.39 16.11
C VAL A 144 28.59 10.75 15.27
N THR A 145 29.32 11.78 15.66
CA THR A 145 30.57 12.22 15.00
C THR A 145 31.83 11.81 15.75
N GLU A 146 31.68 11.17 16.91
CA GLU A 146 32.80 10.80 17.77
C GLU A 146 32.73 9.34 18.20
N THR A 147 33.89 8.70 18.25
CA THR A 147 34.07 7.34 18.76
C THR A 147 34.96 7.36 20.00
N TRP A 148 34.89 6.30 20.80
CA TRP A 148 35.83 6.04 21.89
C TRP A 148 36.39 4.62 21.75
N ALA A 149 37.63 4.41 22.18
CA ALA A 149 38.29 3.11 22.13
C ALA A 149 38.09 2.37 23.45
N THR A 150 37.68 1.10 23.38
CA THR A 150 37.70 0.19 24.53
C THR A 150 39.14 -0.22 24.86
N GLU A 151 39.36 -0.78 26.05
CA GLU A 151 40.67 -1.31 26.47
C GLU A 151 41.19 -2.39 25.49
N ASP A 152 40.27 -3.12 24.84
CA ASP A 152 40.56 -4.10 23.78
C ASP A 152 40.84 -3.48 22.39
N GLY A 153 40.88 -2.15 22.28
CA GLY A 153 41.14 -1.43 21.01
C GLY A 153 39.94 -1.35 20.05
N LYS A 154 38.74 -1.75 20.45
CA LYS A 154 37.53 -1.62 19.61
C LYS A 154 36.99 -0.20 19.68
N LEU A 155 36.66 0.39 18.53
CA LEU A 155 36.04 1.72 18.47
C LEU A 155 34.52 1.59 18.59
N LEU A 156 33.95 2.17 19.65
CA LEU A 156 32.51 2.25 19.86
C LEU A 156 32.02 3.69 19.66
N PRO A 157 30.79 3.88 19.16
CA PRO A 157 30.20 5.20 19.01
C PRO A 157 29.97 5.86 20.37
N LYS A 158 30.25 7.16 20.49
CA LYS A 158 29.83 7.95 21.66
C LYS A 158 28.33 8.25 21.60
N LYS A 159 27.80 8.85 22.68
CA LYS A 159 26.39 9.27 22.76
C LYS A 159 26.04 10.17 21.56
N GLY A 160 24.97 9.81 20.86
CA GLY A 160 24.46 10.59 19.73
C GLY A 160 24.10 12.01 20.13
N SER A 161 24.45 12.97 19.28
CA SER A 161 24.05 14.36 19.41
C SER A 161 22.74 14.55 18.65
N ILE A 162 21.74 15.09 19.32
CA ILE A 162 20.46 15.48 18.70
C ILE A 162 20.47 17.01 18.63
N PRO A 163 20.32 17.61 17.43
CA PRO A 163 20.28 19.06 17.30
C PRO A 163 19.04 19.62 18.01
N LYS A 164 19.15 20.84 18.57
CA LYS A 164 18.05 21.52 19.28
C LYS A 164 16.93 22.01 18.36
N GLN A 165 17.15 21.96 17.05
CA GLN A 165 16.21 22.36 16.02
C GLN A 165 16.07 21.20 15.03
N PRO A 166 14.87 20.98 14.49
CA PRO A 166 14.65 19.95 13.50
C PRO A 166 15.36 20.27 12.19
N VAL A 167 15.63 19.23 11.40
CA VAL A 167 16.63 19.17 10.32
C VAL A 167 16.53 20.32 9.30
N ASN A 168 15.34 20.84 9.02
CA ASN A 168 15.11 21.85 7.97
C ASN A 168 14.47 23.16 8.46
N SER A 169 14.78 23.60 9.67
CA SER A 169 14.21 24.82 10.29
C SER A 169 14.55 26.15 9.58
N SER A 170 15.34 26.15 8.51
CA SER A 170 15.83 27.36 7.83
C SER A 170 15.10 27.72 6.52
N LYS A 171 13.94 27.12 6.24
CA LYS A 171 13.08 27.57 5.13
C LYS A 171 12.02 28.56 5.65
N ASN A 172 12.40 29.83 5.75
CA ASN A 172 11.47 30.98 5.76
C ASN A 172 11.98 32.02 4.77
#